data_AF-A0A5D0VAX6-F1
#
_entry.id   AF-A0A5D0VAX6-F1
#
_cell.length_a   1.000
_cell.length_b   1.000
_cell.length_c   1.000
_cell.angle_alpha   90.00
_cell.angle_beta   90.00
_cell.angle_gamma   90.00
#
_symmetry.space_group_name_H-M   'P 1'
#
loop_
_entity.id
_entity.type
_entity.pdbx_description
1 polymer ?
#
loop_
_entity_poly.entity_id
_entity_poly.type
_entity_poly.pdbx_seq_one_letter_code
_entity_poly.pdbx_strand_id
1 'polypeptide(L)'
;MSNFSDIMGYVGLTPPEAASALNVSEDEIVRWCSTSESPPLHIWQGLLRMFDEIRIAAEEAAKSADLDRLDASDLNRVDLLVPGQAASDFAGPRRAATALAVAALARVFV
;
A
#
# COMPACT_ATOMS: atom_id res chain seq x y z
N MET A 1 15.84 10.30 -9.08
CA MET A 1 14.83 9.31 -8.67
C MET A 1 15.59 8.05 -8.30
N SER A 2 15.36 7.54 -7.09
CA SER A 2 15.94 6.28 -6.61
C SER A 2 14.85 5.20 -6.57
N ASN A 3 15.22 3.93 -6.67
CA ASN A 3 14.25 2.84 -6.54
C ASN A 3 13.48 2.93 -5.20
N PHE A 4 14.13 3.46 -4.16
CA PHE A 4 13.50 3.71 -2.87
C PHE A 4 12.39 4.77 -2.98
N SER A 5 12.64 5.90 -3.66
CA SER A 5 11.61 6.92 -3.88
C SER A 5 10.43 6.40 -4.68
N ASP A 6 10.69 5.54 -5.68
CA ASP A 6 9.64 4.96 -6.53
C ASP A 6 8.74 4.01 -5.72
N ILE A 7 9.34 3.19 -4.86
CA ILE A 7 8.62 2.28 -3.97
C ILE A 7 7.74 3.06 -2.98
N MET A 8 8.27 4.10 -2.33
CA MET A 8 7.46 4.91 -1.41
C MET A 8 6.32 5.63 -2.14
N GLY A 9 6.58 6.14 -3.35
CA GLY A 9 5.56 6.74 -4.20
C GLY A 9 4.45 5.75 -4.56
N TYR A 10 4.80 4.50 -4.85
CA TYR A 10 3.84 3.44 -5.17
C TYR A 10 2.89 3.13 -4.01
N VAL A 11 3.40 3.01 -2.77
CA VAL A 11 2.55 2.82 -1.58
C VAL A 11 1.93 4.13 -1.07
N GLY A 12 2.27 5.27 -1.67
CA GLY A 12 1.71 6.57 -1.33
C GLY A 12 2.06 7.06 0.07
N LEU A 13 3.24 6.68 0.59
CA LEU A 13 3.76 7.18 1.87
C LEU A 13 4.42 8.54 1.67
N THR A 14 4.05 9.49 2.53
CA THR A 14 4.82 10.73 2.69
C THR A 14 6.10 10.47 3.49
N PRO A 15 7.13 11.32 3.39
CA PRO A 15 8.35 11.19 4.19
C PRO A 15 8.12 11.00 5.71
N PRO A 16 7.25 11.77 6.39
CA PRO A 16 6.99 11.55 7.82
C PRO A 16 6.25 10.24 8.11
N GLU A 17 5.33 9.80 7.25
CA GLU A 17 4.67 8.49 7.41
C GLU A 17 5.66 7.34 7.22
N ALA A 18 6.53 7.42 6.22
CA ALA A 18 7.57 6.43 5.98
C ALA A 18 8.56 6.36 7.14
N ALA A 19 8.95 7.50 7.71
CA ALA A 19 9.81 7.58 8.89
C ALA A 19 9.15 6.87 10.08
N SER A 20 7.86 7.14 10.32
CA SER A 20 7.09 6.47 11.38
C SER A 20 6.95 4.97 11.14
N ALA A 21 6.66 4.54 9.90
CA ALA A 21 6.43 3.13 9.59
C ALA A 21 7.71 2.29 9.64
N LEU A 22 8.85 2.88 9.27
CA LEU A 22 10.16 2.22 9.22
C LEU A 22 10.99 2.45 10.48
N ASN A 23 10.46 3.23 11.44
CA ASN A 23 11.10 3.58 12.70
C ASN A 23 12.51 4.20 12.51
N VAL A 24 12.58 5.22 11.66
CA VAL A 24 13.79 6.00 11.34
C VAL A 24 13.47 7.50 11.35
N SER A 25 14.48 8.35 11.18
CA SER A 25 14.25 9.79 11.05
C SER A 25 13.73 10.17 9.65
N GLU A 26 12.98 11.27 9.57
CA GLU A 26 12.53 11.82 8.28
C GLU A 26 13.71 12.23 7.40
N ASP A 27 14.79 12.75 8.01
CA ASP A 27 16.01 13.13 7.29
C ASP A 27 16.67 11.94 6.56
N GLU A 28 16.65 10.76 7.17
CA GLU A 28 17.15 9.53 6.53
C GLU A 28 16.28 9.13 5.34
N ILE A 29 14.96 9.21 5.48
CA ILE A 29 14.01 8.94 4.38
C ILE A 29 14.28 9.90 3.21
N VAL A 30 14.33 11.20 3.48
CA VAL A 30 14.58 12.23 2.46
C VAL A 30 15.94 12.00 1.78
N ARG A 31 16.97 11.63 2.55
CA ARG A 31 18.31 11.33 2.04
C ARG A 31 18.29 10.14 1.08
N TRP A 32 17.68 9.02 1.44
CA TRP A 32 17.60 7.83 0.58
C TRP A 32 16.74 8.05 -0.68
N CYS A 33 15.77 8.97 -0.62
CA CYS A 33 14.97 9.33 -1.78
C CYS A 33 15.70 10.24 -2.78
N SER A 34 16.57 11.11 -2.26
CA SER A 34 17.15 12.21 -3.03
C SER A 34 18.58 11.93 -3.50
N THR A 35 19.21 10.88 -2.99
CA THR A 35 20.61 10.55 -3.27
C THR A 35 20.77 9.14 -3.84
N SER A 36 22.00 8.75 -4.18
CA SER A 36 22.36 7.38 -4.55
C SER A 36 22.65 6.48 -3.34
N GLU A 37 22.50 7.00 -2.12
CA GLU A 37 22.70 6.21 -0.90
C GLU A 37 21.58 5.18 -0.76
N SER A 38 21.96 3.92 -0.58
CA SER A 38 21.00 2.85 -0.31
C SER A 38 20.65 2.79 1.17
N PRO A 39 19.36 2.67 1.52
CA PRO A 39 18.96 2.29 2.87
C PRO A 39 19.60 0.95 3.30
N PRO A 40 19.77 0.73 4.61
CA PRO A 40 20.13 -0.56 5.17
C PRO A 40 19.13 -1.67 4.83
N LEU A 41 19.60 -2.93 4.81
CA LEU A 41 18.77 -4.09 4.44
C LEU A 41 17.48 -4.23 5.26
N HIS A 42 17.50 -3.91 6.55
CA HIS A 42 16.31 -4.03 7.41
C HIS A 42 15.20 -3.03 7.03
N ILE A 43 15.54 -1.90 6.41
CA ILE A 43 14.57 -0.95 5.88
C ILE A 43 13.84 -1.53 4.67
N TRP A 44 14.59 -2.17 3.77
CA TRP A 44 14.01 -2.91 2.65
C TRP A 44 13.11 -4.06 3.12
N GLN A 45 13.51 -4.78 4.16
CA GLN A 45 12.67 -5.82 4.78
C GLN A 45 11.40 -5.24 5.42
N GLY A 46 11.49 -4.07 6.05
CA GLY A 46 10.33 -3.35 6.58
C GLY A 46 9.33 -2.97 5.48
N LEU A 47 9.82 -2.43 4.36
CA LEU A 47 9.00 -2.16 3.18
C LEU A 47 8.35 -3.44 2.64
N LEU A 48 9.11 -4.52 2.48
CA LEU A 48 8.55 -5.80 1.98
C LEU A 48 7.41 -6.32 2.86
N ARG A 49 7.54 -6.25 4.19
CA ARG A 49 6.46 -6.63 5.12
C ARG A 49 5.22 -5.79 4.91
N MET A 50 5.37 -4.48 4.70
CA MET A 50 4.24 -3.60 4.42
C MET A 50 3.57 -3.94 3.08
N PHE A 51 4.34 -4.28 2.05
CA PHE A 51 3.77 -4.73 0.77
C PHE A 51 2.99 -6.04 0.92
N ASP A 52 3.52 -6.99 1.70
CA ASP A 52 2.82 -8.23 2.00
C ASP A 52 1.52 -7.96 2.77
N GLU A 53 1.54 -7.06 3.75
CA GLU A 53 0.33 -6.63 4.47
C GLU A 53 -0.70 -6.00 3.52
N ILE A 54 -0.28 -5.09 2.65
CA ILE A 54 -1.15 -4.46 1.63
C ILE A 54 -1.77 -5.51 0.71
N ARG A 55 -0.97 -6.47 0.23
CA ARG A 55 -1.44 -7.54 -0.65
C ARG A 55 -2.45 -8.44 0.06
N ILE A 56 -2.14 -8.89 1.26
CA ILE A 56 -3.04 -9.74 2.06
C ILE A 56 -4.34 -8.99 2.36
N ALA A 57 -4.25 -7.73 2.78
CA ALA A 57 -5.41 -6.88 3.04
C ALA A 57 -6.30 -6.73 1.81
N ALA A 58 -5.70 -6.52 0.64
CA ALA A 58 -6.43 -6.42 -0.62
C ALA A 58 -7.16 -7.73 -0.98
N GLU A 59 -6.50 -8.88 -0.80
CA GLU A 59 -7.09 -10.19 -1.06
C GLU A 59 -8.29 -10.46 -0.13
N GLU A 60 -8.15 -10.17 1.16
CA GLU A 60 -9.24 -10.34 2.13
C GLU A 60 -10.38 -9.34 1.90
N ALA A 61 -10.08 -8.09 1.53
CA ALA A 61 -11.07 -7.10 1.15
C ALA A 61 -11.88 -7.52 -0.08
N ALA A 62 -11.22 -8.08 -1.11
CA ALA A 62 -11.90 -8.58 -2.30
C ALA A 62 -12.77 -9.83 -1.99
N LYS A 63 -12.27 -10.77 -1.18
CA LYS A 63 -13.03 -11.98 -0.79
C LYS A 63 -14.27 -11.68 0.06
N SER A 64 -14.21 -10.62 0.86
CA SER A 64 -15.32 -10.22 1.73
C SER A 64 -16.37 -9.36 1.03
N ALA A 65 -16.12 -8.93 -0.22
CA ALA A 65 -17.11 -8.22 -1.01
C ALA A 65 -18.27 -9.15 -1.38
N ASP A 66 -19.50 -8.63 -1.29
CA ASP A 66 -20.71 -9.33 -1.73
C ASP A 66 -20.77 -9.36 -3.27
N LEU A 67 -20.20 -10.42 -3.85
CA LEU A 67 -20.09 -10.57 -5.31
C LEU A 67 -21.45 -10.76 -6.00
N ASP A 68 -22.46 -11.26 -5.29
CA ASP A 68 -23.78 -11.57 -5.88
C ASP A 68 -24.57 -10.30 -6.25
N ARG A 69 -24.16 -9.14 -5.74
CA ARG A 69 -24.80 -7.84 -5.96
C ARG A 69 -23.88 -6.80 -6.59
N LEU A 70 -22.67 -7.19 -6.99
CA LEU A 70 -21.67 -6.26 -7.51
C LEU A 70 -21.83 -6.11 -9.02
N ASP A 71 -22.15 -4.91 -9.49
CA ASP A 71 -22.11 -4.55 -10.90
C ASP A 71 -20.82 -3.80 -11.26
N ALA A 72 -20.43 -3.81 -12.54
CA ALA A 72 -19.22 -3.13 -13.00
C ALA A 72 -19.23 -1.62 -12.70
N SER A 73 -20.41 -0.98 -12.66
CA SER A 73 -20.57 0.42 -12.27
C SER A 73 -20.25 0.70 -10.81
N ASP A 74 -20.38 -0.32 -9.94
CA ASP A 74 -20.16 -0.19 -8.50
C ASP A 74 -18.68 -0.16 -8.14
N LEU A 75 -17.80 -0.72 -8.99
CA LEU A 75 -16.35 -0.76 -8.76
C LEU A 75 -15.74 0.63 -8.50
N ASN A 76 -16.32 1.70 -9.06
CA ASN A 76 -15.84 3.07 -8.84
C ASN A 76 -16.29 3.67 -7.50
N ARG A 77 -17.23 3.04 -6.80
CA ARG A 77 -17.84 3.53 -5.54
C ARG A 77 -17.83 2.48 -4.42
N VAL A 78 -17.29 1.29 -4.67
CA VAL A 78 -17.29 0.19 -3.72
C VAL A 78 -16.52 0.61 -2.47
N ASP A 79 -17.18 0.49 -1.32
CA ASP A 79 -16.56 0.70 -0.03
C ASP A 79 -16.09 -0.65 0.50
N LEU A 80 -14.78 -0.84 0.54
CA LEU A 80 -14.15 -2.10 0.95
C LEU A 80 -13.57 -1.93 2.34
N LEU A 81 -13.92 -2.87 3.23
CA LEU A 81 -13.23 -3.01 4.50
C LEU A 81 -11.83 -3.57 4.24
N VAL A 82 -10.81 -2.72 4.33
CA VAL A 82 -9.40 -3.12 4.19
C VAL A 82 -8.82 -3.40 5.59
N PRO A 83 -8.52 -4.67 5.93
CA PRO A 83 -7.91 -5.01 7.22
C PRO A 83 -6.40 -4.71 7.24
N GLY A 84 -5.79 -4.75 8.41
CA GLY A 84 -4.32 -4.69 8.58
C GLY A 84 -3.80 -3.37 9.15
N GLN A 85 -2.66 -3.46 9.84
CA GLN A 85 -2.09 -2.35 10.60
C GLN A 85 -1.63 -1.22 9.69
N ALA A 86 -0.84 -1.52 8.65
CA ALA A 86 -0.39 -0.50 7.71
C ALA A 86 -1.54 0.27 7.04
N ALA A 87 -2.62 -0.42 6.67
CA ALA A 87 -3.81 0.20 6.10
C ALA A 87 -4.57 1.04 7.14
N SER A 88 -4.62 0.60 8.41
CA SER A 88 -5.22 1.36 9.50
C SER A 88 -4.45 2.64 9.81
N ASP A 89 -3.12 2.57 9.82
CA ASP A 89 -2.26 3.66 10.29
C ASP A 89 -1.97 4.70 9.21
N PHE A 90 -1.95 4.30 7.94
CA PHE A 90 -1.50 5.16 6.84
C PHE A 90 -2.47 5.17 5.66
N ALA A 91 -2.76 6.36 5.15
CA ALA A 91 -3.71 6.54 4.05
C ALA A 91 -3.19 6.01 2.71
N GLY A 92 -1.88 6.07 2.46
CA GLY A 92 -1.23 5.51 1.28
C GLY A 92 -1.44 4.00 1.15
N PRO A 93 -0.92 3.19 2.09
CA PRO A 93 -1.13 1.75 2.15
C PRO A 93 -2.59 1.32 2.05
N ARG A 94 -3.52 2.04 2.72
CA ARG A 94 -4.95 1.78 2.59
C ARG A 94 -5.44 1.92 1.16
N ARG A 95 -5.12 3.05 0.52
CA ARG A 95 -5.50 3.30 -0.88
C ARG A 95 -4.89 2.27 -1.82
N ALA A 96 -3.63 1.87 -1.61
CA ALA A 96 -2.97 0.83 -2.39
C ALA A 96 -3.70 -0.52 -2.27
N ALA A 97 -4.07 -0.92 -1.05
CA ALA A 97 -4.82 -2.14 -0.80
C ALA A 97 -6.23 -2.10 -1.41
N THR A 98 -6.96 -0.99 -1.26
CA THR A 98 -8.27 -0.80 -1.92
C THR A 98 -8.14 -0.91 -3.44
N ALA A 99 -7.15 -0.23 -4.05
CA ALA A 99 -6.93 -0.28 -5.49
C ALA A 99 -6.66 -1.71 -5.99
N LEU A 100 -5.83 -2.46 -5.27
CA LEU A 100 -5.56 -3.86 -5.58
C LEU A 100 -6.80 -4.74 -5.42
N ALA A 101 -7.62 -4.51 -4.39
CA ALA A 101 -8.85 -5.25 -4.17
C ALA A 101 -9.87 -4.98 -5.29
N VAL A 102 -10.08 -3.71 -5.66
CA VAL A 102 -10.95 -3.32 -6.80
C VAL A 102 -10.46 -3.94 -8.10
N ALA A 103 -9.15 -3.92 -8.36
CA ALA A 103 -8.57 -4.55 -9.54
C ALA A 103 -8.78 -6.08 -9.56
N ALA A 104 -8.73 -6.73 -8.39
CA ALA A 104 -9.05 -8.15 -8.28
C ALA A 104 -10.54 -8.43 -8.53
N LEU A 105 -11.44 -7.61 -7.98
CA LEU A 105 -12.89 -7.70 -8.24
C LEU A 105 -13.21 -7.48 -9.72
N ALA A 106 -12.55 -6.53 -10.38
CA ALA A 106 -12.78 -6.26 -11.79
C ALA A 106 -12.58 -7.49 -12.70
N ARG A 107 -11.75 -8.46 -12.28
CA ARG A 107 -11.51 -9.70 -13.04
C ARG A 107 -12.74 -10.58 -13.19
N VAL A 108 -13.76 -10.46 -12.33
CA VAL A 108 -14.99 -11.26 -12.48
C VAL A 108 -15.87 -10.81 -13.65
N PHE A 109 -15.60 -9.63 -14.23
CA PHE A 109 -16.33 -9.07 -15.36
C PHE A 109 -15.63 -9.25 -16.72
N VAL A 110 -14.51 -9.99 -16.76
CA VAL A 110 -13.70 -10.25 -17.97
C VAL A 110 -13.97 -11.64 -18.52
#